data_AF-A0A016W657-F1
#
_entry.id   AF-A0A016W657-F1
#
_cell.length_a   1.000
_cell.length_b   1.000
_cell.length_c   1.000
_cell.angle_alpha   90.00
_cell.angle_beta   90.00
_cell.angle_gamma   90.00
#
_symmetry.space_group_name_H-M   'P 1'
#
loop_
_entity.id
_entity.type
_entity.pdbx_description
1 polymer ?
#
loop_
_entity_poly.entity_id
_entity_poly.type
_entity_poly.pdbx_seq_one_letter_code
_entity_poly.pdbx_strand_id
1 'polypeptide(L)'
;RNVLATISVDSQTYFNATEAARAVTALIRARWAKVHLTAWKSKEVASRVIQERGRNGEQTPGLCLKDSFLWSVRGWVSAEVLRNVWAVQEGSLLTRNSAAGRALMPQARGLCRMHCEPNALETAEHIVSACSHWRTNIMVERHDDVARVLYSSIRRKYNVKATVNTHEPHVVDLRHVVIHWNDSIWTSEGLAHNRPDILVWDRVAKRIWIVEISVSWFTRVLSQEQRKLGKYGINSTLPEDTAPGEFHPGPNLKSALQKDRKCRVDVIPIVLGTCGEVSPNLRRYLQALELPDSTDVLIERIERAAVLGTNRLVKCHLAN
;
A
#
# COMPACT_ATOMS: atom_id res chain seq x y z
N ARG A 1 0.03 -56.83 35.66
CA ARG A 1 0.22 -56.17 34.35
C ARG A 1 -0.36 -54.77 34.45
N ASN A 2 0.45 -53.71 34.45
CA ASN A 2 -0.08 -52.35 34.36
C ASN A 2 -0.58 -52.13 32.94
N VAL A 3 -1.90 -52.00 32.78
CA VAL A 3 -2.52 -51.56 31.53
C VAL A 3 -2.23 -50.07 31.42
N LEU A 4 -1.26 -49.70 30.58
CA LEU A 4 -1.03 -48.31 30.23
C LEU A 4 -2.28 -47.81 29.51
N ALA A 5 -3.03 -46.91 30.15
CA ALA A 5 -4.18 -46.27 29.54
C ALA A 5 -3.68 -45.41 28.36
N THR A 6 -4.26 -45.65 27.18
CA THR A 6 -3.97 -44.89 25.97
C THR A 6 -5.17 -44.03 25.59
N ILE A 7 -4.90 -42.89 24.97
CA ILE A 7 -5.93 -41.96 24.49
C ILE A 7 -5.77 -41.84 22.97
N SER A 8 -6.82 -42.10 22.21
CA SER A 8 -6.80 -41.95 20.75
C SER A 8 -7.45 -40.64 20.34
N VAL A 9 -6.75 -39.85 19.52
CA VAL A 9 -7.22 -38.57 18.98
C VAL A 9 -6.83 -38.50 17.51
N ASP A 10 -7.82 -38.37 16.61
CA ASP A 10 -7.63 -38.29 15.15
C ASP A 10 -6.68 -39.36 14.58
N SER A 11 -6.95 -40.63 14.93
CA SER A 11 -6.16 -41.81 14.53
C SER A 11 -4.71 -41.83 15.06
N GLN A 12 -4.34 -40.95 15.98
CA GLN A 12 -3.06 -40.97 16.69
C GLN A 12 -3.25 -41.40 18.15
N THR A 13 -2.33 -42.21 18.66
CA THR A 13 -2.37 -42.72 20.04
C THR A 13 -1.42 -41.94 20.93
N TYR A 14 -1.93 -41.50 22.07
CA TYR A 14 -1.22 -40.72 23.08
C TYR A 14 -1.15 -41.51 24.39
N PHE A 15 -0.02 -41.40 25.07
CA PHE A 15 0.25 -42.11 26.33
C PHE A 15 0.15 -41.19 27.56
N ASN A 16 -0.02 -39.88 27.34
CA ASN A 16 -0.26 -38.92 28.40
C ASN A 16 -1.44 -37.98 28.06
N ALA A 17 -2.18 -37.58 29.11
CA ALA A 17 -3.38 -36.76 28.97
C ALA A 17 -3.07 -35.36 28.41
N THR A 18 -1.90 -34.80 28.70
CA THR A 18 -1.52 -33.45 28.26
C THR A 18 -1.33 -33.36 26.75
N GLU A 19 -0.64 -34.32 26.14
CA GLU A 19 -0.45 -34.39 24.69
C GLU A 19 -1.78 -34.67 23.97
N ALA A 20 -2.58 -35.60 24.50
CA ALA A 20 -3.92 -35.86 23.98
C ALA A 20 -4.79 -34.58 24.02
N ALA A 21 -4.77 -33.83 25.13
CA ALA A 21 -5.50 -32.58 25.27
C ALA A 21 -5.00 -31.48 24.30
N ARG A 22 -3.68 -31.40 24.05
CA ARG A 22 -3.09 -30.50 23.04
C ARG A 22 -3.54 -30.87 21.63
N ALA A 23 -3.57 -32.16 21.30
CA ALA A 23 -4.06 -32.66 20.02
C ALA A 23 -5.54 -32.31 19.82
N VAL A 24 -6.39 -32.57 20.81
CA VAL A 24 -7.81 -32.17 20.80
C VAL A 24 -7.96 -30.66 20.63
N THR A 25 -7.19 -29.86 21.36
CA THR A 25 -7.21 -28.39 21.24
C THR A 25 -6.83 -27.92 19.84
N ALA A 26 -5.82 -28.55 19.23
CA ALA A 26 -5.41 -28.23 17.86
C ALA A 26 -6.52 -28.55 16.85
N LEU A 27 -7.20 -29.69 16.98
CA LEU A 27 -8.35 -30.07 16.14
C LEU A 27 -9.54 -29.12 16.32
N ILE A 28 -9.85 -28.75 17.56
CA ILE A 28 -10.88 -27.76 17.89
C ILE A 28 -10.55 -26.43 17.21
N ARG A 29 -9.31 -25.93 17.35
CA ARG A 29 -8.87 -24.69 16.70
C ARG A 29 -8.96 -24.77 15.17
N ALA A 30 -8.53 -25.88 14.57
CA ALA A 30 -8.60 -26.09 13.12
C ALA A 30 -10.06 -26.11 12.63
N ARG A 31 -10.96 -26.78 13.37
CA ARG A 31 -12.40 -26.78 13.08
C ARG A 31 -13.00 -25.38 13.18
N TRP A 32 -12.74 -24.65 14.27
CA TRP A 32 -13.22 -23.27 14.43
C TRP A 32 -12.69 -22.34 13.35
N ALA A 33 -11.41 -22.45 13.00
CA ALA A 33 -10.82 -21.68 11.92
C ALA A 33 -11.54 -21.96 10.59
N LYS A 34 -11.83 -23.23 10.27
CA LYS A 34 -12.60 -23.61 9.08
C LYS A 34 -14.03 -23.06 9.11
N VAL A 35 -14.74 -23.22 10.22
CA VAL A 35 -16.12 -22.72 10.39
C VAL A 35 -16.17 -21.19 10.25
N HIS A 36 -15.30 -20.47 10.95
CA HIS A 36 -15.25 -19.01 10.87
C HIS A 36 -14.88 -18.53 9.48
N LEU A 37 -13.91 -19.19 8.81
CA LEU A 37 -13.53 -18.84 7.45
C LEU A 37 -14.68 -19.05 6.46
N THR A 38 -15.40 -20.17 6.56
CA THR A 38 -16.57 -20.45 5.71
C THR A 38 -17.68 -19.44 5.97
N ALA A 39 -18.01 -19.16 7.24
CA ALA A 39 -19.05 -18.20 7.62
C ALA A 39 -18.67 -16.75 7.24
N TRP A 40 -17.39 -16.39 7.26
CA TRP A 40 -16.92 -15.09 6.79
C TRP A 40 -17.04 -15.00 5.27
N LYS A 41 -16.56 -16.00 4.52
CA LYS A 41 -16.65 -16.03 3.05
C LYS A 41 -18.09 -16.02 2.51
N SER A 42 -19.05 -16.53 3.26
CA SER A 42 -20.46 -16.54 2.86
C SER A 42 -21.16 -15.19 3.01
N LYS A 43 -20.54 -14.20 3.66
CA LYS A 43 -21.13 -12.86 3.77
C LYS A 43 -20.93 -12.09 2.47
N GLU A 44 -22.00 -11.44 2.01
CA GLU A 44 -22.04 -10.68 0.74
C GLU A 44 -21.00 -9.54 0.67
N VAL A 45 -20.71 -8.93 1.82
CA VAL A 45 -19.81 -7.77 1.94
C VAL A 45 -18.41 -8.13 2.44
N ALA A 46 -18.18 -9.40 2.82
CA ALA A 46 -16.90 -9.84 3.33
C ALA A 46 -15.95 -10.26 2.21
N SER A 47 -14.66 -10.42 2.53
CA SER A 47 -13.68 -10.98 1.61
C SER A 47 -13.51 -10.15 0.34
N ARG A 48 -13.76 -8.83 0.37
CA ARG A 48 -13.78 -7.96 -0.83
C ARG A 48 -12.55 -8.12 -1.74
N VAL A 49 -11.36 -8.06 -1.15
CA VAL A 49 -10.07 -8.29 -1.86
C VAL A 49 -9.93 -9.71 -2.43
N ILE A 50 -10.55 -10.70 -1.80
CA ILE A 50 -10.53 -12.11 -2.26
C ILE A 50 -11.60 -12.37 -3.33
N GLN A 51 -12.79 -11.77 -3.18
CA GLN A 51 -13.98 -11.94 -4.02
C GLN A 51 -13.95 -11.12 -5.30
N GLU A 52 -13.17 -10.03 -5.37
CA GLU A 52 -12.99 -9.28 -6.62
C GLU A 52 -12.29 -10.09 -7.73
N ARG A 53 -11.87 -11.32 -7.43
CA ARG A 53 -11.78 -12.38 -8.43
C ARG A 53 -13.19 -12.73 -8.97
N GLY A 54 -13.71 -11.92 -9.89
CA GLY A 54 -14.76 -12.36 -10.81
C GLY A 54 -16.17 -11.82 -10.58
N ARG A 55 -16.36 -10.55 -10.19
CA ARG A 55 -17.69 -9.91 -10.34
C ARG A 55 -18.01 -9.53 -11.80
N ASN A 56 -16.99 -9.28 -12.64
CA ASN A 56 -17.18 -8.78 -14.02
C ASN A 56 -16.58 -9.67 -15.12
N GLY A 57 -16.15 -10.91 -14.82
CA GLY A 57 -15.55 -11.79 -15.84
C GLY A 57 -14.19 -11.34 -16.41
N GLU A 58 -13.73 -10.13 -16.09
CA GLU A 58 -12.38 -9.66 -16.41
C GLU A 58 -11.35 -10.24 -15.45
N GLN A 59 -10.30 -10.84 -16.00
CA GLN A 59 -9.11 -11.23 -15.26
C GLN A 59 -8.37 -9.97 -14.84
N THR A 60 -8.67 -9.43 -13.66
CA THR A 60 -7.76 -8.48 -13.03
C THR A 60 -6.44 -9.21 -12.77
N PRO A 61 -5.28 -8.67 -13.16
CA PRO A 61 -4.03 -9.17 -12.61
C PRO A 61 -4.17 -9.04 -11.09
N GLY A 62 -4.06 -10.15 -10.38
CA GLY A 62 -4.41 -10.17 -8.96
C GLY A 62 -3.45 -9.33 -8.12
N LEU A 63 -3.93 -8.85 -6.97
CA LEU A 63 -3.05 -8.40 -5.89
C LEU A 63 -2.17 -9.57 -5.42
N CYS A 64 -0.97 -9.25 -4.92
CA CYS A 64 -0.08 -10.23 -4.33
C CYS A 64 -0.51 -10.52 -2.89
N LEU A 65 -1.39 -11.51 -2.69
CA LEU A 65 -1.86 -11.86 -1.34
C LEU A 65 -0.74 -12.29 -0.39
N LYS A 66 0.37 -12.83 -0.92
CA LYS A 66 1.54 -13.21 -0.11
C LYS A 66 2.22 -11.99 0.50
N ASP A 67 2.34 -10.93 -0.28
CA ASP A 67 3.07 -9.72 0.09
C ASP A 67 2.13 -8.61 0.57
N SER A 68 0.81 -8.83 0.56
CA SER A 68 -0.18 -7.91 1.09
C SER A 68 -0.46 -8.22 2.57
N PHE A 69 -0.82 -7.19 3.32
CA PHE A 69 -1.24 -7.28 4.72
C PHE A 69 -0.19 -7.84 5.69
N LEU A 70 1.09 -7.76 5.34
CA LEU A 70 2.19 -8.14 6.24
C LEU A 70 2.15 -7.33 7.54
N TRP A 71 1.72 -6.06 7.49
CA TRP A 71 1.49 -5.22 8.67
C TRP A 71 0.53 -5.88 9.69
N SER A 72 -0.51 -6.55 9.19
CA SER A 72 -1.51 -7.25 10.02
C SER A 72 -0.99 -8.59 10.52
N VAL A 73 -0.21 -9.30 9.71
CA VAL A 73 0.40 -10.59 10.08
C VAL A 73 1.44 -10.40 11.19
N ARG A 74 2.26 -9.34 11.10
CA ARG A 74 3.26 -9.02 12.13
C ARG A 74 2.63 -8.44 13.39
N GLY A 75 1.51 -7.73 13.27
CA GLY A 75 0.77 -7.19 14.41
C GLY A 75 1.51 -6.06 15.15
N TRP A 76 2.45 -5.38 14.48
CA TRP A 76 3.19 -4.24 15.06
C TRP A 76 2.39 -2.93 15.00
N VAL A 77 1.10 -3.02 15.25
CA VAL A 77 0.14 -1.91 15.32
C VAL A 77 -0.83 -2.18 16.48
N SER A 78 -1.49 -1.13 16.98
CA SER A 78 -2.48 -1.32 18.04
C SER A 78 -3.72 -2.07 17.54
N ALA A 79 -4.45 -2.70 18.47
CA ALA A 79 -5.73 -3.34 18.17
C ALA A 79 -6.76 -2.37 17.57
N GLU A 80 -6.70 -1.08 17.93
CA GLU A 80 -7.54 -0.04 17.35
C GLU A 80 -7.24 0.17 15.87
N VAL A 81 -5.95 0.29 15.50
CA VAL A 81 -5.53 0.43 14.10
C VAL A 81 -5.97 -0.79 13.30
N LEU A 82 -5.72 -1.99 13.83
CA LEU A 82 -6.13 -3.25 13.21
C LEU A 82 -7.63 -3.27 12.91
N ARG A 83 -8.46 -2.99 13.92
CA ARG A 83 -9.92 -2.95 13.78
C ARG A 83 -10.37 -1.94 12.73
N ASN A 84 -9.88 -0.70 12.82
CA ASN A 84 -10.35 0.38 11.97
C ASN A 84 -9.96 0.15 10.50
N VAL A 85 -8.76 -0.33 10.22
CA VAL A 85 -8.27 -0.58 8.86
C VAL A 85 -8.95 -1.81 8.25
N TRP A 86 -9.17 -2.88 9.02
CA TRP A 86 -9.99 -4.00 8.52
C TRP A 86 -11.44 -3.59 8.27
N ALA A 87 -12.01 -2.69 9.09
CA ALA A 87 -13.34 -2.15 8.83
C ALA A 87 -13.40 -1.31 7.54
N VAL A 88 -12.31 -0.61 7.18
CA VAL A 88 -12.19 0.05 5.86
C VAL A 88 -12.21 -0.99 4.74
N GLN A 89 -11.31 -1.98 4.82
CA GLN A 89 -11.11 -2.99 3.77
C GLN A 89 -12.40 -3.77 3.52
N GLU A 90 -13.14 -4.10 4.58
CA GLU A 90 -14.42 -4.82 4.53
C GLU A 90 -15.63 -3.89 4.29
N GLY A 91 -15.42 -2.60 4.07
CA GLY A 91 -16.51 -1.63 3.87
C GLY A 91 -17.52 -1.59 5.03
N SER A 92 -17.07 -1.91 6.24
CA SER A 92 -17.88 -2.05 7.45
C SER A 92 -17.83 -0.82 8.37
N LEU A 93 -17.24 0.28 7.90
CA LEU A 93 -17.31 1.56 8.58
C LEU A 93 -18.75 2.08 8.61
N LEU A 94 -19.11 2.79 9.69
CA LEU A 94 -20.38 3.49 9.81
C LEU A 94 -20.36 4.79 8.99
N THR A 95 -20.31 4.63 7.67
CA THR A 95 -20.40 5.75 6.73
C THR A 95 -21.85 6.08 6.41
N ARG A 96 -22.14 7.30 5.96
CA ARG A 96 -23.49 7.72 5.55
C ARG A 96 -24.05 6.87 4.41
N ASN A 97 -23.20 6.35 3.52
CA ASN A 97 -23.62 5.44 2.44
C ASN A 97 -23.50 3.94 2.80
N SER A 98 -23.17 3.58 4.04
CA SER A 98 -23.23 2.18 4.48
C SER A 98 -24.68 1.72 4.66
N ALA A 99 -24.94 0.41 4.65
CA ALA A 99 -26.28 -0.12 4.92
C ALA A 99 -26.80 0.34 6.31
N ALA A 100 -25.94 0.27 7.33
CA ALA A 100 -26.25 0.77 8.66
C ALA A 100 -26.48 2.29 8.67
N GLY A 101 -25.66 3.06 7.95
CA GLY A 101 -25.81 4.52 7.85
C GLY A 101 -27.13 4.92 7.20
N ARG A 102 -27.54 4.25 6.12
CA ARG A 102 -28.85 4.47 5.48
C ARG A 102 -30.01 4.05 6.39
N ALA A 103 -29.85 3.00 7.19
CA ALA A 103 -30.88 2.60 8.16
C ALA A 103 -31.05 3.64 9.29
N LEU A 104 -29.95 4.23 9.77
CA LEU A 104 -29.98 5.28 10.79
C LEU A 104 -30.49 6.63 10.25
N MET A 105 -30.28 6.92 8.97
CA MET A 105 -30.71 8.15 8.31
C MET A 105 -31.41 7.86 6.98
N PRO A 106 -32.66 7.34 6.97
CA PRO A 106 -33.33 6.87 5.76
C PRO A 106 -33.55 7.96 4.69
N GLN A 107 -33.71 9.21 5.12
CA GLN A 107 -33.92 10.35 4.23
C GLN A 107 -32.61 10.99 3.75
N ALA A 108 -31.46 10.58 4.28
CA ALA A 108 -30.18 11.12 3.87
C ALA A 108 -29.72 10.49 2.55
N ARG A 109 -29.17 11.31 1.66
CA ARG A 109 -28.66 10.88 0.34
C ARG A 109 -27.34 10.08 0.41
N GLY A 110 -26.84 9.77 1.61
CA GLY A 110 -25.58 9.05 1.80
C GLY A 110 -24.32 9.85 1.39
N LEU A 111 -24.43 11.18 1.23
CA LEU A 111 -23.33 12.03 0.79
C LEU A 111 -22.24 12.18 1.86
N CYS A 112 -21.01 12.44 1.41
CA CYS A 112 -19.85 12.71 2.24
C CYS A 112 -20.14 13.82 3.25
N ARG A 113 -19.91 13.53 4.55
CA ARG A 113 -20.13 14.49 5.64
C ARG A 113 -19.17 15.67 5.63
N MET A 114 -18.06 15.57 4.90
CA MET A 114 -17.14 16.67 4.65
C MET A 114 -17.62 17.61 3.54
N HIS A 115 -18.75 17.30 2.89
CA HIS A 115 -19.29 18.08 1.77
C HIS A 115 -18.25 18.35 0.69
N CYS A 116 -17.38 17.36 0.46
CA CYS A 116 -16.17 17.55 -0.33
C CYS A 116 -16.46 17.79 -1.83
N GLU A 117 -17.53 17.19 -2.35
CA GLU A 117 -18.06 17.38 -3.70
C GLU A 117 -19.59 17.17 -3.71
N PRO A 118 -20.36 17.78 -4.62
CA PRO A 118 -21.84 17.79 -4.56
C PRO A 118 -22.51 16.41 -4.53
N ASN A 119 -21.94 15.41 -5.22
CA ASN A 119 -22.54 14.07 -5.37
C ASN A 119 -21.63 12.95 -4.83
N ALA A 120 -20.60 13.29 -4.04
CA ALA A 120 -19.70 12.30 -3.48
C ALA A 120 -20.41 11.46 -2.40
N LEU A 121 -20.61 10.17 -2.66
CA LEU A 121 -21.14 9.23 -1.68
C LEU A 121 -20.08 8.89 -0.63
N GLU A 122 -20.50 8.87 0.65
CA GLU A 122 -19.60 8.52 1.75
C GLU A 122 -19.42 7.00 1.86
N THR A 123 -18.46 6.46 1.11
CA THR A 123 -18.02 5.06 1.23
C THR A 123 -16.67 4.97 1.93
N ALA A 124 -16.31 3.78 2.43
CA ALA A 124 -14.97 3.56 3.00
C ALA A 124 -13.87 3.95 1.98
N GLU A 125 -14.02 3.51 0.73
CA GLU A 125 -13.15 3.87 -0.38
C GLU A 125 -13.04 5.39 -0.57
N HIS A 126 -14.18 6.09 -0.58
CA HIS A 126 -14.21 7.54 -0.72
C HIS A 126 -13.38 8.22 0.38
N ILE A 127 -13.65 7.86 1.64
CA ILE A 127 -12.96 8.41 2.81
C ILE A 127 -11.44 8.26 2.69
N VAL A 128 -10.98 7.05 2.35
CA VAL A 128 -9.55 6.73 2.44
C VAL A 128 -8.77 7.01 1.16
N SER A 129 -9.42 7.24 0.02
CA SER A 129 -8.72 7.37 -1.28
C SER A 129 -9.20 8.48 -2.21
N ALA A 130 -10.42 9.01 -2.05
CA ALA A 130 -11.01 9.91 -3.05
C ALA A 130 -11.56 11.23 -2.51
N CYS A 131 -11.70 11.38 -1.20
CA CYS A 131 -12.26 12.59 -0.59
C CYS A 131 -11.35 13.80 -0.80
N SER A 132 -11.80 14.78 -1.59
CA SER A 132 -11.05 16.01 -1.92
C SER A 132 -10.73 16.86 -0.68
N HIS A 133 -11.57 16.81 0.36
CA HIS A 133 -11.31 17.46 1.65
C HIS A 133 -10.04 16.94 2.33
N TRP A 134 -9.78 15.62 2.23
CA TRP A 134 -8.61 14.98 2.84
C TRP A 134 -7.40 14.88 1.91
N ARG A 135 -7.62 15.08 0.60
CA ARG A 135 -6.60 14.92 -0.45
C ARG A 135 -5.42 15.86 -0.28
N THR A 136 -5.65 17.06 0.23
CA THR A 136 -4.63 18.11 0.38
C THR A 136 -3.94 18.14 1.75
N ASN A 137 -4.31 17.24 2.67
CA ASN A 137 -3.74 17.19 4.02
C ASN A 137 -3.30 15.76 4.42
N ILE A 138 -4.11 14.99 5.15
CA ILE A 138 -3.78 13.69 5.71
C ILE A 138 -3.43 12.66 4.61
N MET A 139 -4.04 12.75 3.41
CA MET A 139 -3.65 11.87 2.31
C MET A 139 -2.24 12.17 1.80
N VAL A 140 -1.80 13.44 1.78
CA VAL A 140 -0.41 13.83 1.47
C VAL A 140 0.52 13.34 2.56
N GLU A 141 0.18 13.55 3.83
CA GLU A 141 1.00 13.07 4.95
C GLU A 141 1.19 11.55 4.91
N ARG A 142 0.12 10.78 4.63
CA ARG A 142 0.19 9.32 4.50
C ARG A 142 1.09 8.91 3.33
N HIS A 143 1.01 9.61 2.21
CA HIS A 143 1.89 9.39 1.07
C HIS A 143 3.36 9.62 1.47
N ASP A 144 3.63 10.76 2.12
CA ASP A 144 4.99 11.11 2.53
C ASP A 144 5.54 10.19 3.62
N ASP A 145 4.70 9.66 4.50
CA ASP A 145 5.12 8.67 5.51
C ASP A 145 5.62 7.38 4.85
N VAL A 146 4.96 6.93 3.78
CA VAL A 146 5.46 5.81 2.96
C VAL A 146 6.81 6.18 2.32
N ALA A 147 6.93 7.38 1.77
CA ALA A 147 8.18 7.87 1.18
C ALA A 147 9.32 7.94 2.19
N ARG A 148 9.04 8.39 3.42
CA ARG A 148 10.02 8.50 4.51
C ARG A 148 10.60 7.14 4.91
N VAL A 149 9.82 6.06 4.83
CA VAL A 149 10.32 4.69 5.07
C VAL A 149 11.41 4.33 4.05
N LEU A 150 11.15 4.56 2.75
CA LEU A 150 12.13 4.30 1.69
C LEU A 150 13.33 5.22 1.80
N TYR A 151 13.10 6.51 1.99
CA TYR A 151 14.15 7.50 2.14
C TYR A 151 15.09 7.17 3.30
N SER A 152 14.56 6.74 4.44
CA SER A 152 15.36 6.29 5.59
C SER A 152 16.22 5.05 5.25
N SER A 153 15.71 4.13 4.44
CA SER A 153 16.47 2.97 3.97
C SER A 153 17.56 3.34 2.97
N ILE A 154 17.25 4.21 2.00
CA ILE A 154 18.21 4.78 1.03
C ILE A 154 19.33 5.52 1.77
N ARG A 155 19.00 6.35 2.76
CA ARG A 155 19.99 7.07 3.56
C ARG A 155 20.95 6.14 4.30
N ARG A 156 20.46 5.01 4.83
CA ARG A 156 21.31 3.98 5.43
C ARG A 156 22.21 3.31 4.40
N LYS A 157 21.68 2.97 3.21
CA LYS A 157 22.47 2.38 2.10
C LYS A 157 23.71 3.22 1.80
N TYR A 158 23.55 4.55 1.76
CA TYR A 158 24.62 5.47 1.37
C TYR A 158 25.33 6.16 2.53
N ASN A 159 25.08 5.75 3.78
CA ASN A 159 25.66 6.32 5.00
C ASN A 159 25.47 7.85 5.11
N VAL A 160 24.26 8.33 4.80
CA VAL A 160 23.91 9.76 4.79
C VAL A 160 23.69 10.28 6.21
N LYS A 161 24.65 11.05 6.72
CA LYS A 161 24.60 11.65 8.07
C LYS A 161 23.97 13.04 8.13
N ALA A 162 23.68 13.66 6.99
CA ALA A 162 23.06 14.98 6.94
C ALA A 162 21.71 15.00 7.67
N THR A 163 21.47 16.03 8.47
CA THR A 163 20.15 16.26 9.07
C THR A 163 19.31 17.04 8.06
N VAL A 164 18.12 16.54 7.75
CA VAL A 164 17.25 17.09 6.71
C VAL A 164 15.81 17.14 7.21
N ASN A 165 15.06 18.14 6.78
CA ASN A 165 13.63 18.24 7.04
C ASN A 165 12.83 17.56 5.93
N THR A 166 12.27 16.36 6.18
CA THR A 166 11.47 15.63 5.18
C THR A 166 10.06 16.19 4.97
N HIS A 167 9.74 17.35 5.56
CA HIS A 167 8.53 18.12 5.24
C HIS A 167 8.79 19.17 4.16
N GLU A 168 10.06 19.39 3.80
CA GLU A 168 10.46 20.34 2.78
C GLU A 168 11.25 19.62 1.67
N PRO A 169 11.09 20.06 0.41
CA PRO A 169 11.96 19.62 -0.68
C PRO A 169 13.42 19.87 -0.37
N HIS A 170 14.29 18.91 -0.66
CA HIS A 170 15.72 19.08 -0.44
C HIS A 170 16.55 18.12 -1.28
N VAL A 171 17.85 18.44 -1.38
CA VAL A 171 18.84 17.62 -2.08
C VAL A 171 19.98 17.30 -1.12
N VAL A 172 20.38 16.03 -1.08
CA VAL A 172 21.61 15.58 -0.45
C VAL A 172 22.60 15.25 -1.56
N ASP A 173 23.62 16.09 -1.74
CA ASP A 173 24.72 15.85 -2.70
C ASP A 173 25.98 15.41 -1.94
N LEU A 174 26.32 14.12 -2.05
CA LEU A 174 27.57 13.54 -1.59
C LEU A 174 28.43 13.13 -2.78
N ARG A 175 29.73 12.89 -2.55
CA ARG A 175 30.66 12.49 -3.61
C ARG A 175 30.19 11.25 -4.39
N HIS A 176 29.63 10.26 -3.71
CA HIS A 176 29.21 8.97 -4.30
C HIS A 176 27.73 8.89 -4.64
N VAL A 177 26.87 9.79 -4.14
CA VAL A 177 25.43 9.75 -4.39
C VAL A 177 24.80 11.14 -4.34
N VAL A 178 23.80 11.39 -5.18
CA VAL A 178 22.86 12.51 -5.04
C VAL A 178 21.48 11.96 -4.73
N ILE A 179 20.78 12.52 -3.74
CA ILE A 179 19.41 12.14 -3.41
C ILE A 179 18.54 13.38 -3.42
N HIS A 180 17.54 13.41 -4.28
CA HIS A 180 16.51 14.44 -4.33
C HIS A 180 15.27 13.91 -3.60
N TRP A 181 14.70 14.74 -2.73
CA TRP A 181 13.44 14.49 -2.01
C TRP A 181 12.44 15.56 -2.41
N ASN A 182 11.35 15.15 -3.07
CA ASN A 182 10.30 16.04 -3.57
C ASN A 182 10.84 17.28 -4.30
N ASP A 183 11.96 17.15 -5.04
CA ASP A 183 12.68 18.26 -5.66
C ASP A 183 12.58 18.19 -7.20
N SER A 184 12.56 19.37 -7.84
CA SER A 184 12.44 19.48 -9.30
C SER A 184 13.77 19.20 -9.98
N ILE A 185 13.77 18.27 -10.93
CA ILE A 185 14.95 17.85 -11.66
C ILE A 185 15.06 18.64 -12.96
N TRP A 186 16.12 19.42 -13.07
CA TRP A 186 16.41 20.17 -14.29
C TRP A 186 17.20 19.30 -15.27
N THR A 187 16.67 19.19 -16.49
CA THR A 187 17.26 18.44 -17.62
C THR A 187 17.42 19.34 -18.83
N SER A 188 18.10 18.85 -19.86
CA SER A 188 18.20 19.54 -21.16
C SER A 188 16.84 19.73 -21.86
N GLU A 189 15.82 18.99 -21.45
CA GLU A 189 14.44 19.10 -21.92
C GLU A 189 13.56 19.83 -20.89
N GLY A 190 12.67 20.71 -21.37
CA GLY A 190 11.65 21.37 -20.55
C GLY A 190 10.44 20.45 -20.35
N LEU A 191 10.51 19.59 -19.33
CA LEU A 191 9.47 18.59 -19.03
C LEU A 191 8.45 19.13 -18.02
N ALA A 192 7.16 18.85 -18.25
CA ALA A 192 6.10 19.19 -17.30
C ALA A 192 6.22 18.36 -16.01
N HIS A 193 6.48 17.06 -16.16
CA HIS A 193 6.71 16.14 -15.05
C HIS A 193 8.19 15.97 -14.79
N ASN A 194 8.76 16.83 -13.94
CA ASN A 194 10.18 16.80 -13.60
C ASN A 194 10.46 16.65 -12.10
N ARG A 195 9.43 16.52 -11.27
CA ARG A 195 9.55 16.48 -9.81
C ARG A 195 9.12 15.10 -9.29
N PRO A 196 10.03 14.13 -9.18
CA PRO A 196 9.71 12.84 -8.60
C PRO A 196 9.66 12.91 -7.07
N ASP A 197 9.01 11.93 -6.43
CA ASP A 197 8.97 11.85 -4.97
C ASP A 197 10.37 11.65 -4.38
N ILE A 198 11.13 10.70 -4.95
CA ILE A 198 12.54 10.50 -4.62
C ILE A 198 13.32 10.20 -5.91
N LEU A 199 14.46 10.87 -6.09
CA LEU A 199 15.45 10.46 -7.09
C LEU A 199 16.77 10.14 -6.41
N VAL A 200 17.35 8.98 -6.73
CA VAL A 200 18.66 8.56 -6.24
C VAL A 200 19.59 8.41 -7.43
N TRP A 201 20.66 9.20 -7.46
CA TRP A 201 21.74 9.08 -8.44
C TRP A 201 22.99 8.53 -7.77
N ASP A 202 23.24 7.24 -7.98
CA ASP A 202 24.47 6.58 -7.56
C ASP A 202 25.56 6.82 -8.61
N ARG A 203 26.52 7.67 -8.24
CA ARG A 203 27.62 8.08 -9.11
C ARG A 203 28.64 6.96 -9.32
N VAL A 204 28.72 6.01 -8.38
CA VAL A 204 29.65 4.87 -8.44
C VAL A 204 29.09 3.78 -9.36
N ALA A 205 27.84 3.39 -9.15
CA ALA A 205 27.16 2.40 -9.98
C ALA A 205 26.70 2.94 -11.35
N LYS A 206 26.81 4.27 -11.58
CA LYS A 206 26.30 4.98 -12.76
C LYS A 206 24.83 4.65 -13.03
N ARG A 207 24.03 4.72 -11.97
CA ARG A 207 22.61 4.36 -11.99
C ARG A 207 21.76 5.41 -11.29
N ILE A 208 20.60 5.67 -11.87
CA ILE A 208 19.59 6.56 -11.32
C ILE A 208 18.30 5.77 -11.13
N TRP A 209 17.68 5.92 -9.96
CA TRP A 209 16.33 5.45 -9.70
C TRP A 209 15.41 6.64 -9.53
N ILE A 210 14.33 6.68 -10.31
CA ILE A 210 13.20 7.60 -10.14
C ILE A 210 12.14 6.81 -9.38
N VAL A 211 11.95 7.12 -8.10
CA VAL A 211 11.00 6.41 -7.23
C VAL A 211 9.76 7.25 -7.06
N GLU A 212 8.62 6.64 -7.39
CA GLU A 212 7.31 7.28 -7.37
C GLU A 212 6.36 6.50 -6.50
N ILE A 213 5.65 7.19 -5.61
CA ILE A 213 4.81 6.58 -4.60
C ILE A 213 3.35 6.90 -4.91
N SER A 214 2.49 5.95 -4.57
CA SER A 214 1.04 6.15 -4.61
C SER A 214 0.37 5.27 -3.58
N VAL A 215 -0.64 5.82 -2.91
CA VAL A 215 -1.50 5.09 -1.98
C VAL A 215 -2.94 5.27 -2.46
N SER A 216 -3.57 4.18 -2.88
CA SER A 216 -4.86 4.21 -3.57
C SER A 216 -5.81 3.12 -3.07
N TRP A 217 -7.06 3.12 -3.53
CA TRP A 217 -7.93 1.97 -3.29
C TRP A 217 -7.39 0.74 -4.00
N PHE A 218 -7.56 -0.44 -3.41
CA PHE A 218 -6.87 -1.66 -3.85
C PHE A 218 -7.17 -2.05 -5.31
N THR A 219 -8.39 -1.74 -5.80
CA THR A 219 -8.80 -1.97 -7.20
C THR A 219 -8.01 -1.14 -8.21
N ARG A 220 -7.39 -0.05 -7.77
CA ARG A 220 -6.62 0.88 -8.60
C ARG A 220 -5.11 0.69 -8.52
N VAL A 221 -4.61 -0.24 -7.70
CA VAL A 221 -3.16 -0.42 -7.47
C VAL A 221 -2.41 -0.63 -8.79
N LEU A 222 -2.92 -1.48 -9.68
CA LEU A 222 -2.24 -1.78 -10.95
C LEU A 222 -2.36 -0.66 -11.98
N SER A 223 -3.51 -0.01 -12.08
CA SER A 223 -3.67 1.14 -12.99
C SER A 223 -2.81 2.32 -12.54
N GLN A 224 -2.68 2.54 -11.23
CA GLN A 224 -1.75 3.52 -10.67
C GLN A 224 -0.29 3.16 -10.95
N GLU A 225 0.09 1.88 -10.84
CA GLU A 225 1.43 1.41 -11.19
C GLU A 225 1.77 1.75 -12.65
N GLN A 226 0.88 1.42 -13.59
CA GLN A 226 1.06 1.72 -15.01
C GLN A 226 1.15 3.22 -15.28
N ARG A 227 0.29 4.04 -14.63
CA ARG A 227 0.31 5.49 -14.78
C ARG A 227 1.65 6.10 -14.33
N LYS A 228 2.19 5.65 -13.20
CA LYS A 228 3.50 6.12 -12.70
C LYS A 228 4.65 5.72 -13.63
N LEU A 229 4.61 4.52 -14.21
CA LEU A 229 5.58 4.10 -15.23
C LEU A 229 5.47 4.96 -16.50
N GLY A 230 4.25 5.27 -16.95
CA GLY A 230 4.00 6.13 -18.10
C GLY A 230 4.55 7.55 -17.92
N LYS A 231 4.28 8.14 -16.75
CA LYS A 231 4.64 9.54 -16.41
C LYS A 231 6.11 9.87 -16.62
N TYR A 232 7.03 9.02 -16.15
CA TYR A 232 8.48 9.28 -16.27
C TYR A 232 9.19 8.40 -17.29
N GLY A 233 8.56 7.30 -17.73
CA GLY A 233 9.17 6.33 -18.64
C GLY A 233 8.68 6.38 -20.09
N ILE A 234 7.52 6.97 -20.35
CA ILE A 234 6.92 7.04 -21.70
C ILE A 234 6.82 8.48 -22.17
N ASN A 235 6.17 9.36 -21.40
CA ASN A 235 5.97 10.75 -21.78
C ASN A 235 5.71 11.63 -20.55
N SER A 236 6.63 12.55 -20.28
CA SER A 236 6.61 13.48 -19.16
C SER A 236 6.00 14.84 -19.50
N THR A 237 5.31 14.97 -20.65
CA THR A 237 4.61 16.20 -21.06
C THR A 237 3.09 16.08 -21.01
N LEU A 238 2.54 14.87 -20.87
CA LEU A 238 1.10 14.64 -20.80
C LEU A 238 0.49 15.14 -19.48
N PRO A 239 -0.81 15.47 -19.42
CA PRO A 239 -1.49 15.86 -18.18
C PRO A 239 -1.31 14.86 -17.03
N GLU A 240 -1.43 15.33 -15.79
CA GLU A 240 -1.30 14.44 -14.62
C GLU A 240 -2.36 13.33 -14.65
N ASP A 241 -3.58 13.63 -15.07
CA ASP A 241 -4.77 12.77 -15.10
C ASP A 241 -4.87 11.80 -16.29
N THR A 242 -3.86 11.77 -17.19
CA THR A 242 -3.80 10.83 -18.31
C THR A 242 -4.02 9.38 -17.87
N ALA A 243 -4.94 8.68 -18.55
CA ALA A 243 -5.23 7.29 -18.24
C ALA A 243 -4.09 6.36 -18.69
N PRO A 244 -3.90 5.19 -18.03
CA PRO A 244 -2.81 4.28 -18.38
C PRO A 244 -2.72 3.87 -19.87
N GLY A 245 -3.86 3.75 -20.55
CA GLY A 245 -3.93 3.39 -21.97
C GLY A 245 -3.72 4.55 -22.95
N GLU A 246 -3.64 5.79 -22.46
CA GLU A 246 -3.54 7.00 -23.29
C GLU A 246 -2.09 7.51 -23.40
N PHE A 247 -1.15 6.89 -22.68
CA PHE A 247 0.26 7.22 -22.79
C PHE A 247 0.80 6.85 -24.17
N HIS A 248 1.20 7.85 -24.95
CA HIS A 248 1.96 7.67 -26.19
C HIS A 248 3.41 8.14 -26.01
N PRO A 249 4.39 7.58 -26.74
CA PRO A 249 5.79 7.97 -26.64
C PRO A 249 6.00 9.48 -26.82
N GLY A 250 6.90 10.06 -26.03
CA GLY A 250 7.30 11.46 -26.12
C GLY A 250 8.53 11.78 -25.24
N PRO A 251 8.90 13.07 -25.14
CA PRO A 251 9.94 13.52 -24.19
C PRO A 251 9.64 13.02 -22.79
N ASN A 252 10.62 12.41 -22.12
CA ASN A 252 10.42 11.87 -20.78
C ASN A 252 11.67 11.97 -19.91
N LEU A 253 11.44 12.07 -18.59
CA LEU A 253 12.50 12.33 -17.62
C LEU A 253 13.55 11.22 -17.61
N LYS A 254 13.14 9.96 -17.79
CA LYS A 254 14.05 8.82 -17.88
C LYS A 254 15.05 9.03 -19.01
N SER A 255 14.58 9.22 -20.24
CA SER A 255 15.44 9.42 -21.42
C SER A 255 16.32 10.67 -21.30
N ALA A 256 15.76 11.78 -20.83
CA ALA A 256 16.48 13.04 -20.63
C ALA A 256 17.66 12.85 -19.64
N LEU A 257 17.41 12.21 -18.50
CA LEU A 257 18.46 11.91 -17.52
C LEU A 257 19.50 10.91 -18.04
N GLN A 258 19.08 9.89 -18.80
CA GLN A 258 20.03 8.94 -19.40
C GLN A 258 21.01 9.66 -20.33
N LYS A 259 20.51 10.61 -21.14
CA LYS A 259 21.31 11.43 -22.03
C LYS A 259 22.22 12.39 -21.25
N ASP A 260 21.66 13.17 -20.34
CA ASP A 260 22.38 14.24 -19.63
C ASP A 260 23.44 13.69 -18.67
N ARG A 261 23.14 12.58 -17.99
CA ARG A 261 24.00 12.00 -16.95
C ARG A 261 24.82 10.80 -17.42
N LYS A 262 24.57 10.29 -18.64
CA LYS A 262 25.25 9.10 -19.21
C LYS A 262 25.21 7.89 -18.27
N CYS A 263 24.07 7.70 -17.61
CA CYS A 263 23.82 6.66 -16.60
C CYS A 263 22.58 5.85 -16.98
N ARG A 264 22.48 4.62 -16.48
CA ARG A 264 21.22 3.86 -16.57
C ARG A 264 20.17 4.51 -15.67
N VAL A 265 18.94 4.68 -16.15
CA VAL A 265 17.83 5.22 -15.35
C VAL A 265 16.71 4.19 -15.29
N ASP A 266 16.21 3.88 -14.10
CA ASP A 266 15.05 3.01 -13.89
C ASP A 266 13.93 3.78 -13.17
N VAL A 267 12.69 3.62 -13.63
CA VAL A 267 11.49 4.14 -12.95
C VAL A 267 10.93 3.05 -12.05
N ILE A 268 10.76 3.37 -10.76
CA ILE A 268 10.41 2.43 -9.70
C ILE A 268 9.08 2.88 -9.06
N PRO A 269 7.93 2.38 -9.54
CA PRO A 269 6.64 2.69 -8.94
C PRO A 269 6.43 1.87 -7.66
N ILE A 270 6.16 2.56 -6.56
CA ILE A 270 5.82 1.99 -5.25
C ILE A 270 4.35 2.32 -4.97
N VAL A 271 3.47 1.41 -5.38
CA VAL A 271 2.03 1.59 -5.23
C VAL A 271 1.49 0.65 -4.16
N LEU A 272 0.75 1.22 -3.21
CA LEU A 272 0.06 0.49 -2.16
C LEU A 272 -1.44 0.76 -2.19
N GLY A 273 -2.19 -0.23 -1.74
CA GLY A 273 -3.56 -0.11 -1.31
C GLY A 273 -3.63 0.57 0.05
N THR A 274 -4.71 1.30 0.30
CA THR A 274 -4.93 2.01 1.57
C THR A 274 -4.92 1.10 2.82
N CYS A 275 -5.12 -0.21 2.64
CA CYS A 275 -5.14 -1.20 3.73
C CYS A 275 -3.97 -2.19 3.64
N GLY A 276 -2.92 -1.87 2.86
CA GLY A 276 -1.73 -2.71 2.71
C GLY A 276 -1.82 -3.73 1.57
N GLU A 277 -2.68 -3.51 0.59
CA GLU A 277 -2.72 -4.32 -0.63
C GLU A 277 -1.57 -3.94 -1.58
N VAL A 278 -0.95 -4.91 -2.23
CA VAL A 278 0.17 -4.62 -3.14
C VAL A 278 0.11 -5.43 -4.42
N SER A 279 0.76 -4.94 -5.49
CA SER A 279 0.88 -5.69 -6.74
C SER A 279 1.93 -6.80 -6.63
N PRO A 280 1.88 -7.82 -7.51
CA PRO A 280 2.94 -8.83 -7.63
C PRO A 280 4.31 -8.25 -7.98
N ASN A 281 4.35 -7.03 -8.53
CA ASN A 281 5.58 -6.39 -8.98
C ASN A 281 6.31 -5.63 -7.87
N LEU A 282 5.62 -5.25 -6.78
CA LEU A 282 6.20 -4.41 -5.71
C LEU A 282 7.52 -4.97 -5.17
N ARG A 283 7.57 -6.28 -4.91
CA ARG A 283 8.78 -6.95 -4.43
C ARG A 283 9.97 -6.74 -5.38
N ARG A 284 9.75 -6.92 -6.68
CA ARG A 284 10.77 -6.72 -7.71
C ARG A 284 11.24 -5.26 -7.75
N TYR A 285 10.33 -4.30 -7.63
CA TYR A 285 10.66 -2.88 -7.57
C TYR A 285 11.52 -2.53 -6.36
N LEU A 286 11.16 -3.03 -5.17
CA LEU A 286 11.96 -2.81 -3.95
C LEU A 286 13.33 -3.47 -4.03
N GLN A 287 13.41 -4.68 -4.60
CA GLN A 287 14.70 -5.36 -4.83
C GLN A 287 15.60 -4.58 -5.80
N ALA A 288 15.02 -3.95 -6.82
CA ALA A 288 15.77 -3.15 -7.80
C ALA A 288 16.45 -1.92 -7.19
N LEU A 289 16.02 -1.45 -6.02
CA LEU A 289 16.66 -0.35 -5.27
C LEU A 289 17.91 -0.81 -4.49
N GLU A 290 18.12 -2.12 -4.35
CA GLU A 290 19.28 -2.72 -3.67
C GLU A 290 19.49 -2.14 -2.25
N LEU A 291 18.40 -2.07 -1.50
CA LEU A 291 18.38 -1.52 -0.14
C LEU A 291 18.89 -2.53 0.89
N PRO A 292 19.46 -2.06 2.02
CA PRO A 292 20.07 -2.94 3.01
C PRO A 292 19.04 -3.76 3.82
N ASP A 293 17.78 -3.33 3.89
CA ASP A 293 16.72 -4.08 4.57
C ASP A 293 16.29 -5.30 3.73
N SER A 294 15.91 -6.39 4.41
CA SER A 294 15.22 -7.48 3.72
C SER A 294 13.91 -6.97 3.11
N THR A 295 13.58 -7.48 1.92
CA THR A 295 12.40 -6.98 1.18
C THR A 295 11.10 -7.18 1.96
N ASP A 296 10.96 -8.26 2.72
CA ASP A 296 9.77 -8.53 3.54
C ASP A 296 9.58 -7.48 4.65
N VAL A 297 10.68 -7.08 5.31
CA VAL A 297 10.66 -6.04 6.34
C VAL A 297 10.34 -4.70 5.70
N LEU A 298 10.85 -4.42 4.51
CA LEU A 298 10.59 -3.17 3.83
C LEU A 298 9.13 -3.06 3.38
N ILE A 299 8.56 -4.11 2.78
CA ILE A 299 7.14 -4.20 2.41
C ILE A 299 6.27 -3.96 3.64
N GLU A 300 6.52 -4.67 4.74
CA GLU A 300 5.76 -4.49 5.97
C GLU A 300 5.82 -3.05 6.49
N ARG A 301 6.98 -2.40 6.45
CA ARG A 301 7.12 -1.02 6.94
C ARG A 301 6.37 -0.01 6.09
N ILE A 302 6.40 -0.14 4.76
CA ILE A 302 5.65 0.77 3.87
C ILE A 302 4.14 0.54 3.99
N GLU A 303 3.69 -0.71 4.12
CA GLU A 303 2.30 -1.02 4.44
C GLU A 303 1.89 -0.42 5.78
N ARG A 304 2.71 -0.61 6.83
CA ARG A 304 2.44 -0.09 8.16
C ARG A 304 2.30 1.43 8.15
N ALA A 305 3.17 2.14 7.42
CA ALA A 305 3.04 3.58 7.24
C ALA A 305 1.70 3.97 6.57
N ALA A 306 1.34 3.28 5.50
CA ALA A 306 0.06 3.52 4.80
C ALA A 306 -1.15 3.29 5.73
N VAL A 307 -1.19 2.20 6.49
CA VAL A 307 -2.34 1.86 7.34
C VAL A 307 -2.46 2.75 8.58
N LEU A 308 -1.35 3.26 9.12
CA LEU A 308 -1.38 4.25 10.20
C LEU A 308 -2.01 5.56 9.71
N GLY A 309 -1.65 6.02 8.51
CA GLY A 309 -2.30 7.17 7.88
C GLY A 309 -3.78 6.92 7.55
N THR A 310 -4.13 5.71 7.09
CA THR A 310 -5.53 5.32 6.87
C THR A 310 -6.34 5.32 8.17
N ASN A 311 -5.77 4.82 9.27
CA ASN A 311 -6.43 4.89 10.58
C ASN A 311 -6.65 6.34 11.03
N ARG A 312 -5.65 7.23 10.85
CA ARG A 312 -5.81 8.66 11.15
C ARG A 312 -6.93 9.29 10.33
N LEU A 313 -6.98 9.02 9.01
CA LEU A 313 -8.07 9.46 8.13
C LEU A 313 -9.44 9.04 8.64
N VAL A 314 -9.61 7.75 9.00
CA VAL A 314 -10.88 7.23 9.51
C VAL A 314 -11.29 7.92 10.80
N LYS A 315 -10.36 8.08 11.74
CA LYS A 315 -10.63 8.77 13.02
C LYS A 315 -11.05 10.22 12.82
N CYS A 316 -10.33 10.96 11.99
CA CYS A 316 -10.65 12.35 11.69
C CYS A 316 -12.00 12.47 10.95
N HIS A 317 -12.23 11.62 9.95
CA HIS A 317 -13.46 11.65 9.16
C HIS A 317 -14.69 11.32 10.02
N LEU A 318 -14.65 10.24 10.80
CA LEU A 318 -15.82 9.77 11.55
C LEU A 318 -16.10 10.55 12.84
N ALA A 319 -15.17 11.39 13.30
CA ALA A 319 -15.37 12.29 14.44
C ALA A 319 -16.19 13.55 14.10
N ASN A 320 -16.40 13.83 12.81
CA ASN A 320 -17.29 14.88 12.31
C ASN A 320 -18.68 14.33 11.99
#